data_AF-A0A949X2K8-F1
#
_entry.id   AF-A0A949X2K8-F1
#
_cell.length_a   1.000
_cell.length_b   1.000
_cell.length_c   1.000
_cell.angle_alpha   90.00
_cell.angle_beta   90.00
_cell.angle_gamma   90.00
#
_symmetry.space_group_name_H-M   'P 1'
#
loop_
_entity.id
_entity.type
_entity.pdbx_description
1 polymer ?
#
loop_
_entity_poly.entity_id
_entity_poly.type
_entity_poly.pdbx_seq_one_letter_code
_entity_poly.pdbx_strand_id
1 'polypeptide(L)'
;KLPLLELLVGAGAAIAEANGIARAGHVRDKLTQLAAYHTMVRVLIEHAAATCTIEDGLAVPNTLLTNVAKYHFAHNYHEAVQIVQDLAGGILVTAPAAEDLTSELTREYVLKYLSGANGFDADKRLRLLNLISDLTASDFGGYQEVLAVHAEGGFEAEKLQAYREYDFKTVTAYARKLAGI
;
A
#
# COMPACT_ATOMS: atom_id res chain seq x y z
N LYS A 1 10.39 1.16 -0.36
CA LYS A 1 9.24 2.07 -0.62
C LYS A 1 8.26 2.13 0.58
N LEU A 2 8.77 2.11 1.81
CA LEU A 2 7.90 2.08 3.02
C LEU A 2 7.01 3.31 3.19
N PRO A 3 7.48 4.55 2.96
CA PRO A 3 6.64 5.74 3.14
C PRO A 3 5.35 5.72 2.29
N LEU A 4 5.41 5.11 1.11
CA LEU A 4 4.24 4.99 0.24
C LEU A 4 3.18 4.04 0.82
N LEU A 5 3.61 2.93 1.43
CA LEU A 5 2.69 2.01 2.11
C LEU A 5 2.11 2.64 3.39
N GLU A 6 2.92 3.39 4.13
CA GLU A 6 2.45 4.17 5.28
C GLU A 6 1.37 5.16 4.88
N LEU A 7 1.55 5.85 3.74
CA LEU A 7 0.54 6.73 3.17
C LEU A 7 -0.74 5.98 2.78
N LEU A 8 -0.65 4.83 2.10
CA LEU A 8 -1.84 4.05 1.73
C LEU A 8 -2.62 3.56 2.96
N VAL A 9 -1.93 2.99 3.96
CA VAL A 9 -2.55 2.53 5.21
C VAL A 9 -3.18 3.69 5.96
N GLY A 10 -2.44 4.79 6.13
CA GLY A 10 -2.90 5.98 6.84
C GLY A 10 -4.09 6.65 6.15
N ALA A 11 -4.04 6.79 4.82
CA ALA A 11 -5.13 7.36 4.04
C ALA A 11 -6.39 6.48 4.09
N GLY A 12 -6.24 5.15 3.98
CA GLY A 12 -7.34 4.19 4.12
C GLY A 12 -8.01 4.26 5.50
N ALA A 13 -7.23 4.35 6.58
CA ALA A 13 -7.76 4.50 7.93
C ALA A 13 -8.47 5.85 8.11
N ALA A 14 -7.82 6.95 7.70
CA ALA A 14 -8.37 8.30 7.84
C ALA A 14 -9.67 8.47 7.05
N ILE A 15 -9.77 7.91 5.83
CA ILE A 15 -11.00 8.06 5.02
C ILE A 15 -12.13 7.20 5.57
N ALA A 16 -11.83 6.02 6.14
CA ALA A 16 -12.81 5.21 6.84
C ALA A 16 -13.38 5.92 8.07
N GLU A 17 -12.55 6.68 8.80
CA GLU A 17 -12.99 7.54 9.90
C GLU A 17 -13.83 8.73 9.41
N ALA A 18 -13.38 9.44 8.38
CA ALA A 18 -14.09 10.57 7.80
C ALA A 18 -15.44 10.16 7.19
N ASN A 19 -15.54 8.96 6.64
CA ASN A 19 -16.78 8.37 6.13
C ASN A 19 -17.66 7.77 7.26
N GLY A 20 -17.15 7.62 8.48
CA GLY A 20 -17.89 7.05 9.61
C GLY A 20 -18.10 5.53 9.54
N ILE A 21 -17.33 4.83 8.70
CA ILE A 21 -17.51 3.41 8.39
C ILE A 21 -16.46 2.49 9.05
N ALA A 22 -15.49 3.06 9.79
CA ALA A 22 -14.36 2.33 10.37
C ALA A 22 -14.73 1.10 11.24
N ARG A 23 -15.96 1.05 11.79
CA ARG A 23 -16.42 -0.06 12.64
C ARG A 23 -17.06 -1.21 11.85
N ALA A 24 -17.37 -1.04 10.56
CA ALA A 24 -17.97 -2.10 9.76
C ALA A 24 -16.99 -3.28 9.59
N GLY A 25 -17.51 -4.51 9.64
CA GLY A 25 -16.68 -5.74 9.57
C GLY A 25 -15.75 -5.74 8.37
N HIS A 26 -16.33 -5.63 7.16
CA HIS A 26 -15.56 -5.62 5.91
C HIS A 26 -14.58 -4.43 5.78
N VAL A 27 -14.81 -3.32 6.49
CA VAL A 27 -13.87 -2.18 6.52
C VAL A 27 -12.67 -2.52 7.38
N ARG A 28 -12.90 -3.09 8.57
CA ARG A 28 -11.80 -3.54 9.45
C ARG A 28 -10.96 -4.63 8.78
N ASP A 29 -11.59 -5.53 8.04
CA ASP A 29 -10.88 -6.57 7.29
C ASP A 29 -9.94 -5.95 6.25
N LYS A 30 -10.43 -5.00 5.46
CA LYS A 30 -9.63 -4.23 4.48
C LYS A 30 -8.47 -3.47 5.14
N LEU A 31 -8.73 -2.76 6.23
CA LEU A 31 -7.68 -2.05 6.99
C LEU A 31 -6.65 -3.02 7.56
N THR A 32 -7.08 -4.21 7.99
CA THR A 32 -6.19 -5.27 8.47
C THR A 32 -5.31 -5.79 7.35
N GLN A 33 -5.84 -5.97 6.13
CA GLN A 33 -5.06 -6.37 4.96
C GLN A 33 -3.98 -5.33 4.62
N LEU A 34 -4.32 -4.03 4.58
CA LEU A 34 -3.34 -2.96 4.38
C LEU A 34 -2.25 -2.97 5.46
N ALA A 35 -2.64 -3.10 6.73
CA ALA A 35 -1.71 -3.13 7.86
C ALA A 35 -0.77 -4.35 7.81
N ALA A 36 -1.30 -5.53 7.47
CA ALA A 36 -0.53 -6.75 7.33
C ALA A 36 0.49 -6.64 6.18
N TYR A 37 0.05 -6.19 5.01
CA TYR A 37 0.91 -5.96 3.85
C TYR A 37 2.09 -5.03 4.17
N HIS A 38 1.79 -3.87 4.73
CA HIS A 38 2.79 -2.90 5.13
C HIS A 38 3.77 -3.46 6.18
N THR A 39 3.25 -4.13 7.20
CA THR A 39 4.07 -4.76 8.25
C THR A 39 5.02 -5.81 7.67
N MET A 40 4.54 -6.64 6.75
CA MET A 40 5.36 -7.66 6.09
C MET A 40 6.52 -7.04 5.30
N VAL A 41 6.25 -6.03 4.48
CA VAL A 41 7.30 -5.33 3.72
C VAL A 41 8.33 -4.70 4.67
N ARG A 42 7.89 -4.06 5.76
CA ARG A 42 8.79 -3.48 6.75
C ARG A 42 9.70 -4.50 7.40
N VAL A 43 9.12 -5.59 7.94
CA VAL A 43 9.89 -6.63 8.63
C VAL A 43 10.90 -7.27 7.69
N LEU A 44 10.55 -7.52 6.42
CA LEU A 44 11.49 -8.08 5.44
C LEU A 44 12.69 -7.15 5.19
N ILE A 45 12.46 -5.84 5.05
CA ILE A 45 13.52 -4.86 4.83
C ILE A 45 14.42 -4.73 6.07
N GLU A 46 13.83 -4.60 7.25
CA GLU A 46 14.57 -4.49 8.51
C GLU A 46 15.38 -5.76 8.78
N HIS A 47 14.80 -6.93 8.54
CA HIS A 47 15.49 -8.20 8.72
C HIS A 47 16.59 -8.42 7.68
N ALA A 48 16.38 -7.97 6.44
CA ALA A 48 17.41 -8.00 5.40
C ALA A 48 18.65 -7.18 5.81
N ALA A 49 18.44 -6.00 6.39
CA ALA A 49 19.53 -5.18 6.92
C ALA A 49 20.18 -5.79 8.17
N ALA A 50 19.38 -6.33 9.10
CA ALA A 50 19.88 -6.92 10.34
C ALA A 50 20.68 -8.22 10.11
N THR A 51 20.41 -8.94 9.03
CA THR A 51 21.10 -10.19 8.66
C THR A 51 22.12 -9.99 7.53
N CYS A 52 22.68 -8.78 7.41
CA CYS A 52 23.70 -8.46 6.42
C CYS A 52 24.95 -9.32 6.55
N THR A 53 25.62 -9.53 5.41
CA THR A 53 26.96 -10.11 5.32
C THR A 53 27.99 -9.01 5.10
N ILE A 54 29.24 -9.24 5.51
CA ILE A 54 30.34 -8.32 5.21
C ILE A 54 31.11 -8.87 4.01
N GLU A 55 31.13 -8.11 2.91
CA GLU A 55 31.82 -8.44 1.66
C GLU A 55 32.76 -7.28 1.32
N ASP A 56 34.06 -7.54 1.22
CA ASP A 56 35.10 -6.53 0.95
C ASP A 56 35.04 -5.28 1.87
N GLY A 57 34.64 -5.49 3.13
CA GLY A 57 34.49 -4.42 4.12
C GLY A 57 33.18 -3.63 4.02
N LEU A 58 32.29 -3.99 3.11
CA LEU A 58 30.96 -3.41 2.94
C LEU A 58 29.89 -4.33 3.53
N ALA A 59 28.91 -3.74 4.21
CA ALA A 59 27.73 -4.47 4.66
C ALA A 59 26.75 -4.64 3.49
N VAL A 60 26.52 -5.89 3.08
CA VAL A 60 25.59 -6.28 2.02
C VAL A 60 24.34 -6.87 2.67
N PRO A 61 23.14 -6.31 2.43
CA PRO A 61 21.92 -6.85 3.03
C PRO A 61 21.65 -8.26 2.53
N ASN A 62 20.92 -9.05 3.30
CA ASN A 62 20.48 -10.37 2.87
C ASN A 62 19.68 -10.26 1.55
N THR A 63 20.24 -10.79 0.48
CA THR A 63 19.72 -10.59 -0.88
C THR A 63 18.40 -11.31 -1.09
N LEU A 64 18.23 -12.52 -0.52
CA LEU A 64 16.99 -13.27 -0.58
C LEU A 64 15.83 -12.48 0.05
N LEU A 65 16.01 -11.98 1.28
CA LEU A 65 14.98 -11.19 1.95
C LEU A 65 14.70 -9.88 1.21
N THR A 66 15.73 -9.26 0.65
CA THR A 66 15.60 -8.07 -0.19
C THR A 66 14.76 -8.34 -1.43
N ASN A 67 14.99 -9.45 -2.14
CA ASN A 67 14.23 -9.83 -3.33
C ASN A 67 12.80 -10.26 -3.00
N VAL A 68 12.59 -10.98 -1.89
CA VAL A 68 11.25 -11.32 -1.41
C VAL A 68 10.46 -10.07 -1.02
N ALA A 69 11.10 -9.07 -0.39
CA ALA A 69 10.45 -7.79 -0.05
C ALA A 69 9.97 -7.04 -1.30
N LYS A 70 10.82 -6.99 -2.34
CA LYS A 70 10.49 -6.36 -3.62
C LYS A 70 9.32 -7.05 -4.30
N TYR A 71 9.41 -8.38 -4.45
CA TYR A 71 8.36 -9.21 -5.02
C TYR A 71 7.03 -9.01 -4.27
N HIS A 72 7.06 -9.09 -2.94
CA HIS A 72 5.88 -8.93 -2.10
C HIS A 72 5.28 -7.51 -2.23
N PHE A 73 6.12 -6.48 -2.29
CA PHE A 73 5.68 -5.11 -2.55
C PHE A 73 4.98 -5.00 -3.91
N ALA A 74 5.65 -5.39 -4.98
CA ALA A 74 5.16 -5.19 -6.34
C ALA A 74 3.85 -5.96 -6.60
N HIS A 75 3.76 -7.20 -6.12
CA HIS A 75 2.59 -8.08 -6.36
C HIS A 75 1.33 -7.66 -5.62
N ASN A 76 1.45 -6.98 -4.47
CA ASN A 76 0.30 -6.60 -3.64
C ASN A 76 -0.04 -5.10 -3.73
N TYR A 77 0.74 -4.32 -4.48
CA TYR A 77 0.56 -2.86 -4.57
C TYR A 77 -0.82 -2.47 -5.13
N HIS A 78 -1.24 -3.10 -6.24
CA HIS A 78 -2.50 -2.74 -6.90
C HIS A 78 -3.72 -3.13 -6.07
N GLU A 79 -3.65 -4.25 -5.33
CA GLU A 79 -4.68 -4.63 -4.38
C GLU A 79 -4.78 -3.61 -3.23
N ALA A 80 -3.64 -3.13 -2.70
CA ALA A 80 -3.63 -2.07 -1.70
C ALA A 80 -4.25 -0.76 -2.22
N VAL A 81 -3.94 -0.38 -3.47
CA VAL A 81 -4.56 0.78 -4.15
C VAL A 81 -6.07 0.60 -4.25
N GLN A 82 -6.53 -0.56 -4.75
CA GLN A 82 -7.94 -0.89 -4.87
C GLN A 82 -8.67 -0.82 -3.52
N ILE A 83 -8.06 -1.34 -2.45
CA ILE A 83 -8.64 -1.27 -1.10
C ILE A 83 -8.83 0.19 -0.66
N VAL A 84 -7.84 1.06 -0.88
CA VAL A 84 -7.96 2.48 -0.52
C VAL A 84 -9.05 3.18 -1.33
N GLN A 85 -9.15 2.90 -2.63
CA GLN A 85 -10.21 3.43 -3.49
C GLN A 85 -11.60 2.99 -3.00
N ASP A 86 -11.76 1.71 -2.66
CA ASP A 86 -13.01 1.14 -2.14
C ASP A 86 -13.40 1.74 -0.78
N LEU A 87 -12.43 1.96 0.13
CA LEU A 87 -12.67 2.66 1.39
C LEU A 87 -13.07 4.13 1.20
N ALA A 88 -12.53 4.79 0.18
CA ALA A 88 -12.89 6.17 -0.15
C ALA A 88 -14.29 6.28 -0.76
N GLY A 89 -14.64 5.35 -1.65
CA GLY A 89 -15.91 5.30 -2.36
C GLY A 89 -15.98 6.28 -3.54
N GLY A 90 -17.14 6.35 -4.20
CA GLY A 90 -17.33 7.11 -5.45
C GLY A 90 -17.14 8.63 -5.32
N ILE A 91 -17.12 9.16 -4.09
CA ILE A 91 -16.80 10.56 -3.84
C ILE A 91 -15.37 10.91 -4.29
N LEU A 92 -14.48 9.93 -4.38
CA LEU A 92 -13.12 10.11 -4.88
C LEU A 92 -13.07 10.72 -6.29
N VAL A 93 -14.06 10.40 -7.15
CA VAL A 93 -14.14 10.88 -8.55
C VAL A 93 -15.32 11.83 -8.78
N THR A 94 -16.10 12.12 -7.75
CA THR A 94 -17.27 13.03 -7.83
C THR A 94 -17.21 14.17 -6.83
N ALA A 95 -16.07 14.33 -6.14
CA ALA A 95 -15.84 15.43 -5.23
C ALA A 95 -15.94 16.78 -5.97
N PRO A 96 -16.53 17.81 -5.34
CA PRO A 96 -16.53 19.15 -5.89
C PRO A 96 -15.11 19.72 -6.00
N ALA A 97 -14.93 20.65 -6.92
CA ALA A 97 -13.65 21.28 -7.19
C ALA A 97 -13.36 22.40 -6.18
N ALA A 98 -12.13 22.92 -6.18
CA ALA A 98 -11.74 24.01 -5.28
C ALA A 98 -12.58 25.28 -5.52
N GLU A 99 -13.01 25.49 -6.76
CA GLU A 99 -13.87 26.59 -7.20
C GLU A 99 -15.25 26.54 -6.52
N ASP A 100 -15.76 25.35 -6.23
CA ASP A 100 -17.05 25.19 -5.54
C ASP A 100 -17.01 25.63 -4.08
N LEU A 101 -15.83 25.66 -3.45
CA LEU A 101 -15.63 26.15 -2.09
C LEU A 101 -15.54 27.69 -2.02
N THR A 102 -15.28 28.36 -3.13
CA THR A 102 -15.16 29.83 -3.21
C THR A 102 -16.38 30.49 -3.84
N SER A 103 -17.18 29.73 -4.60
CA SER A 103 -18.43 30.18 -5.24
C SER A 103 -19.53 30.51 -4.22
N GLU A 104 -20.12 31.71 -4.35
CA GLU A 104 -21.28 32.13 -3.54
C GLU A 104 -22.51 31.22 -3.73
N LEU A 105 -22.62 30.55 -4.88
CA LEU A 105 -23.76 29.70 -5.22
C LEU A 105 -23.66 28.28 -4.65
N THR A 106 -22.45 27.71 -4.58
CA THR A 106 -22.24 26.30 -4.25
C THR A 106 -21.62 26.07 -2.88
N ARG A 107 -20.85 27.04 -2.36
CA ARG A 107 -20.08 26.90 -1.11
C ARG A 107 -20.92 26.43 0.08
N GLU A 108 -22.08 27.03 0.32
CA GLU A 108 -22.93 26.66 1.46
C GLU A 108 -23.38 25.19 1.37
N TYR A 109 -23.73 24.73 0.17
CA TYR A 109 -24.13 23.35 -0.07
C TYR A 109 -22.97 22.39 0.10
N VAL A 110 -21.78 22.73 -0.41
CA VAL A 110 -20.57 21.90 -0.22
C VAL A 110 -20.25 21.76 1.25
N LEU A 111 -20.20 22.86 2.01
CA LEU A 111 -19.90 22.82 3.45
C LEU A 111 -20.92 21.98 4.22
N LYS A 112 -22.21 22.07 3.85
CA LYS A 112 -23.29 21.32 4.49
C LYS A 112 -23.26 19.83 4.17
N TYR A 113 -23.17 19.46 2.89
CA TYR A 113 -23.37 18.08 2.45
C TYR A 113 -22.11 17.24 2.37
N LEU A 114 -20.94 17.87 2.32
CA LEU A 114 -19.66 17.16 2.21
C LEU A 114 -19.00 16.88 3.56
N SER A 115 -19.46 17.51 4.64
CA SER A 115 -18.97 17.22 5.99
C SER A 115 -19.04 15.72 6.30
N GLY A 116 -17.98 15.21 6.93
CA GLY A 116 -17.82 13.81 7.30
C GLY A 116 -18.18 13.54 8.76
N ALA A 117 -18.00 12.29 9.17
CA ALA A 117 -18.10 11.88 10.57
C ALA A 117 -16.88 12.36 11.39
N ASN A 118 -16.93 12.18 12.71
CA ASN A 118 -15.77 12.34 13.61
C ASN A 118 -15.06 13.72 13.54
N GLY A 119 -15.82 14.80 13.30
CA GLY A 119 -15.26 16.16 13.27
C GLY A 119 -14.54 16.53 11.97
N PHE A 120 -14.67 15.73 10.91
CA PHE A 120 -14.26 16.10 9.57
C PHE A 120 -15.25 17.11 8.98
N ASP A 121 -14.85 18.37 8.90
CA ASP A 121 -15.54 19.33 8.05
C ASP A 121 -15.30 19.04 6.56
N ALA A 122 -16.06 19.70 5.70
CA ALA A 122 -15.96 19.54 4.25
C ALA A 122 -14.54 19.81 3.70
N ASP A 123 -13.83 20.81 4.22
CA ASP A 123 -12.46 21.15 3.78
C ASP A 123 -11.48 20.01 4.09
N LYS A 124 -11.46 19.53 5.34
CA LYS A 124 -10.58 18.43 5.75
C LYS A 124 -10.87 17.17 4.95
N ARG A 125 -12.15 16.85 4.74
CA ARG A 125 -12.54 15.66 3.97
C ARG A 125 -12.13 15.79 2.51
N LEU A 126 -12.29 16.95 1.88
CA LEU A 126 -11.83 17.21 0.51
C LEU A 126 -10.32 17.09 0.37
N ARG A 127 -9.56 17.67 1.30
CA ARG A 127 -8.09 17.56 1.29
C ARG A 127 -7.62 16.12 1.37
N LEU A 128 -8.28 15.30 2.21
CA LEU A 128 -8.00 13.88 2.30
C LEU A 128 -8.37 13.13 1.01
N LEU A 129 -9.51 13.44 0.40
CA LEU A 129 -9.93 12.86 -0.88
C LEU A 129 -8.98 13.23 -2.02
N ASN A 130 -8.51 14.48 -2.08
CA ASN A 130 -7.53 14.92 -3.06
C ASN A 130 -6.19 14.17 -2.88
N LEU A 131 -5.73 13.99 -1.64
CA LEU A 131 -4.54 13.15 -1.38
C LEU A 131 -4.74 11.71 -1.89
N ILE A 132 -5.90 11.11 -1.61
CA ILE A 132 -6.19 9.74 -2.09
C ILE A 132 -6.26 9.70 -3.62
N SER A 133 -6.84 10.73 -4.25
CA SER A 133 -6.90 10.86 -5.70
C SER A 133 -5.50 10.91 -6.29
N ASP A 134 -4.61 11.71 -5.71
CA ASP A 134 -3.22 11.78 -6.13
C ASP A 134 -2.50 10.44 -5.98
N LEU A 135 -2.76 9.70 -4.90
CA LEU A 135 -2.13 8.40 -4.66
C LEU A 135 -2.64 7.28 -5.57
N THR A 136 -3.88 7.37 -6.07
CA THR A 136 -4.59 6.21 -6.61
C THR A 136 -5.29 6.42 -7.95
N ALA A 137 -5.40 7.65 -8.45
CA ALA A 137 -6.23 7.95 -9.62
C ALA A 137 -5.67 9.04 -10.54
N SER A 138 -4.79 9.92 -10.06
CA SER A 138 -4.16 10.95 -10.90
C SER A 138 -3.02 10.39 -11.76
N ASP A 139 -2.47 11.23 -12.64
CA ASP A 139 -1.26 10.89 -13.42
C ASP A 139 -0.10 10.46 -12.51
N PHE A 140 0.01 11.06 -11.31
CA PHE A 140 1.00 10.65 -10.32
C PHE A 140 0.70 9.25 -9.78
N GLY A 141 -0.56 8.96 -9.42
CA GLY A 141 -0.99 7.64 -8.97
C GLY A 141 -0.74 6.55 -10.02
N GLY A 142 -1.16 6.80 -11.27
CA GLY A 142 -0.92 5.88 -12.38
C GLY A 142 0.58 5.66 -12.66
N TYR A 143 1.40 6.70 -12.57
CA TYR A 143 2.86 6.56 -12.62
C TYR A 143 3.39 5.68 -11.49
N GLN A 144 2.93 5.87 -10.25
CA GLN A 144 3.34 5.06 -9.09
C GLN A 144 2.93 3.59 -9.24
N GLU A 145 1.74 3.30 -9.77
CA GLU A 145 1.28 1.93 -10.05
C GLU A 145 2.22 1.21 -11.03
N VAL A 146 2.57 1.85 -12.14
CA VAL A 146 3.53 1.26 -13.11
C VAL A 146 4.93 1.14 -12.50
N LEU A 147 5.39 2.15 -11.76
CA LEU A 147 6.68 2.15 -11.09
C LEU A 147 6.75 1.06 -10.00
N ALA A 148 5.63 0.74 -9.34
CA ALA A 148 5.57 -0.32 -8.35
C ALA A 148 5.89 -1.68 -8.97
N VAL A 149 5.48 -1.92 -10.22
CA VAL A 149 5.74 -3.17 -10.95
C VAL A 149 7.12 -3.23 -11.59
N HIS A 150 7.60 -2.14 -12.16
CA HIS A 150 8.75 -2.19 -13.09
C HIS A 150 10.03 -1.56 -12.59
N ALA A 151 10.02 -0.83 -11.45
CA ALA A 151 11.21 -0.11 -11.00
C ALA A 151 12.44 -1.01 -10.78
N GLU A 152 12.24 -2.29 -10.46
CA GLU A 152 13.31 -3.21 -10.07
C GLU A 152 13.39 -4.44 -10.99
N GLY A 153 12.75 -4.37 -12.16
CA GLY A 153 12.53 -5.47 -13.09
C GLY A 153 11.04 -5.84 -13.15
N GLY A 154 10.59 -6.46 -14.25
CA GLY A 154 9.22 -6.96 -14.31
C GLY A 154 9.00 -8.15 -13.37
N PHE A 155 7.75 -8.48 -13.07
CA PHE A 155 7.39 -9.56 -12.12
C PHE A 155 8.14 -10.88 -12.34
N GLU A 156 8.37 -11.29 -13.59
CA GLU A 156 9.08 -12.55 -13.89
C GLU A 156 10.58 -12.48 -13.54
N ALA A 157 11.21 -11.31 -13.68
CA ALA A 157 12.60 -11.13 -13.28
C ALA A 157 12.76 -11.22 -11.76
N GLU A 158 11.85 -10.58 -11.02
CA GLU A 158 11.84 -10.63 -9.55
C GLU A 158 11.59 -12.07 -9.03
N LYS A 159 10.62 -12.78 -9.60
CA LYS A 159 10.35 -14.20 -9.29
C LYS A 159 11.56 -15.07 -9.51
N LEU A 160 12.23 -14.90 -10.65
CA LEU A 160 13.38 -15.71 -11.02
C LEU A 160 14.53 -15.51 -10.03
N GLN A 161 14.76 -14.28 -9.56
CA GLN A 161 15.81 -14.03 -8.59
C GLN A 161 15.52 -14.68 -7.23
N ALA A 162 14.30 -14.52 -6.71
CA ALA A 162 13.89 -15.19 -5.46
C ALA A 162 13.98 -16.72 -5.59
N TYR A 163 13.60 -17.29 -6.74
CA TYR A 163 13.72 -18.71 -7.01
C TYR A 163 15.17 -19.20 -7.01
N ARG A 164 16.09 -18.42 -7.59
CA ARG A 164 17.52 -18.77 -7.66
C ARG A 164 18.20 -18.77 -6.29
N GLU A 165 17.78 -17.88 -5.40
CA GLU A 165 18.40 -17.71 -4.08
C GLU A 165 17.81 -18.64 -3.01
N TYR A 166 16.59 -19.15 -3.20
CA TYR A 166 15.96 -20.03 -2.23
C TYR A 166 16.55 -21.46 -2.23
N ASP A 167 16.83 -21.99 -1.03
CA ASP A 167 17.39 -23.33 -0.86
C ASP A 167 16.32 -24.44 -0.92
N PHE A 168 15.87 -24.73 -2.14
CA PHE A 168 14.97 -25.86 -2.39
C PHE A 168 15.57 -27.22 -2.01
N LYS A 169 16.90 -27.35 -2.02
CA LYS A 169 17.56 -28.65 -1.76
C LYS A 169 17.36 -29.05 -0.31
N THR A 170 17.58 -28.15 0.63
CA THR A 170 17.44 -28.44 2.07
C THR A 170 15.99 -28.77 2.43
N VAL A 171 15.02 -27.98 1.97
CA VAL A 171 13.59 -28.26 2.28
C VAL A 171 13.09 -29.53 1.60
N THR A 172 13.56 -29.83 0.39
CA THR A 172 13.24 -31.10 -0.29
C THR A 172 13.86 -32.29 0.43
N ALA A 173 15.12 -32.17 0.87
CA ALA A 173 15.79 -33.22 1.63
C ALA A 173 15.08 -33.51 2.95
N TYR A 174 14.58 -32.47 3.63
CA TYR A 174 13.77 -32.64 4.83
C TYR A 174 12.49 -33.44 4.55
N ALA A 175 11.75 -33.08 3.49
CA ALA A 175 10.55 -33.81 3.09
C ALA A 175 10.85 -35.28 2.72
N ARG A 176 11.93 -35.51 1.96
CA ARG A 176 12.39 -36.86 1.58
C ARG A 176 12.74 -37.73 2.79
N LYS A 177 13.49 -37.16 3.73
CA LYS A 177 13.81 -37.82 5.01
C LYS A 177 12.56 -38.25 5.76
N LEU A 178 11.53 -37.40 5.84
CA LEU A 178 10.26 -37.74 6.50
C LEU A 178 9.44 -38.79 5.72
N ALA A 179 9.57 -38.80 4.40
CA ALA A 179 8.93 -39.79 3.54
C ALA A 179 9.69 -41.13 3.43
N GLY A 180 10.89 -41.22 3.99
CA GLY A 180 11.73 -42.43 3.92
C GLY A 180 12.37 -42.68 2.55
N ILE A 181 12.60 -41.62 1.76
CA ILE A 181 13.28 -41.67 0.44
C ILE A 181 14.55 -40.80 0.41
#